data_AF-A0A2V7J4X9-F1
#
_entry.id   AF-A0A2V7J4X9-F1
#
_cell.length_a   1.000
_cell.length_b   1.000
_cell.length_c   1.000
_cell.angle_alpha   90.00
_cell.angle_beta   90.00
_cell.angle_gamma   90.00
#
_symmetry.space_group_name_H-M   'P 1'
#
loop_
_entity.id
_entity.type
_entity.pdbx_description
1 polymer ?
#
loop_
_entity_poly.entity_id
_entity_poly.type
_entity_poly.pdbx_seq_one_letter_code
_entity_poly.pdbx_strand_id
1 'polypeptide(L)' 'RPLDLWYSLIKSYAFAGAVTIIPCYIGFNTQQGAEGVGRATTQAVVAASVTVLMLDTILTKLILGTAK' A
#
# COMPACT_ATOMS: atom_id res chain seq x y z
N ARG A 1 -9.78 24.00 0.24
CA ARG A 1 -8.87 24.58 1.26
C ARG A 1 -7.46 24.06 0.94
N PRO A 2 -6.36 24.82 1.11
CA PRO A 2 -5.02 24.34 0.73
C PRO A 2 -4.60 23.05 1.44
N LEU A 3 -5.22 22.76 2.59
CA LEU A 3 -5.07 21.51 3.35
C LEU A 3 -5.49 20.25 2.56
N ASP A 4 -6.47 20.34 1.66
CA ASP A 4 -6.96 19.20 0.88
C ASP A 4 -5.90 18.72 -0.14
N LEU A 5 -5.11 19.66 -0.68
CA LEU A 5 -4.04 19.37 -1.64
C LEU A 5 -2.86 18.67 -0.93
N TRP A 6 -2.44 19.21 0.21
CA TRP A 6 -1.37 18.63 1.01
C TRP A 6 -1.72 17.24 1.53
N TYR A 7 -2.98 17.04 1.92
CA TYR A 7 -3.52 15.75 2.32
C TYR A 7 -3.43 14.70 1.20
N SER A 8 -3.91 15.02 0.01
CA SER A 8 -3.84 14.10 -1.14
C SER A 8 -2.41 13.76 -1.54
N LEU A 9 -1.47 14.71 -1.42
CA LEU A 9 -0.05 14.47 -1.69
C LEU A 9 0.56 13.48 -0.70
N ILE A 10 0.36 13.68 0.60
CA ILE A 10 0.84 12.76 1.65
C ILE A 10 0.24 11.36 1.46
N LYS A 11 -1.06 11.29 1.19
CA LYS A 11 -1.78 10.03 0.98
C LYS A 11 -1.25 9.27 -0.24
N SER A 12 -1.04 9.97 -1.35
CA SER A 12 -0.51 9.37 -2.58
C SER A 12 0.92 8.84 -2.38
N TYR A 13 1.77 9.58 -1.65
CA TYR A 13 3.13 9.13 -1.34
C TYR A 13 3.14 7.89 -0.45
N ALA A 14 2.27 7.84 0.56
CA ALA A 14 2.13 6.68 1.44
C ALA A 14 1.67 5.43 0.67
N PHE A 15 0.72 5.58 -0.26
CA PHE A 15 0.29 4.48 -1.14
C PHE A 15 1.39 4.03 -2.09
N ALA A 16 2.12 4.96 -2.69
CA ALA A 16 3.25 4.63 -3.55
C ALA A 16 4.31 3.81 -2.78
N GLY A 17 4.65 4.21 -1.55
CA GLY A 17 5.55 3.45 -0.70
C GLY A 17 5.08 2.02 -0.44
N ALA A 18 3.81 1.84 -0.04
CA ALA A 18 3.24 0.52 0.24
C ALA A 18 3.19 -0.39 -1.01
N VAL A 19 2.75 0.15 -2.15
CA VAL A 19 2.61 -0.61 -3.40
C VAL A 19 3.97 -0.97 -4.00
N THR A 20 5.05 -0.29 -3.64
CA THR A 20 6.40 -0.64 -4.14
C THR A 20 7.10 -1.62 -3.21
N ILE A 21 7.11 -1.34 -1.90
CA ILE A 21 7.89 -2.10 -0.91
C ILE A 21 7.34 -3.52 -0.74
N ILE A 22 6.03 -3.69 -0.65
CA ILE A 22 5.39 -4.98 -0.36
C ILE A 22 5.64 -6.01 -1.48
N PRO A 23 5.35 -5.72 -2.77
CA PRO A 23 5.62 -6.67 -3.83
C PRO A 23 7.13 -6.87 -4.07
N CYS A 24 7.97 -5.86 -3.86
CA CYS A 24 9.43 -6.07 -3.90
C CYS A 24 9.88 -7.05 -2.82
N TYR A 25 9.38 -6.92 -1.59
CA TYR A 25 9.72 -7.83 -0.50
C TYR A 25 9.31 -9.28 -0.81
N ILE A 26 8.08 -9.47 -1.30
CA ILE A 26 7.58 -10.81 -1.63
C ILE A 26 8.34 -11.38 -2.83
N GLY A 27 8.63 -10.55 -3.84
CA GLY A 27 9.43 -10.90 -5.02
C GLY A 27 10.85 -11.36 -4.65
N PHE A 28 11.52 -10.66 -3.72
CA PHE A 28 12.86 -11.05 -3.26
C PHE A 28 12.87 -12.35 -2.45
N ASN A 29 11.78 -12.66 -1.75
CA ASN A 29 11.66 -13.88 -0.94
C ASN A 29 11.01 -15.04 -1.70
N THR A 30 10.77 -14.88 -3.01
CA THR A 30 10.10 -15.88 -3.84
C THR A 30 11.04 -17.05 -4.13
N GLN A 31 10.53 -18.28 -4.00
CA GLN A 31 11.28 -19.49 -4.33
C GLN A 31 11.37 -19.69 -5.85
N GLN A 32 12.50 -20.24 -6.28
CA GLN A 32 12.82 -20.43 -7.70
C GLN A 32 11.81 -21.37 -8.39
N GLY A 33 11.35 -20.96 -9.58
CA GLY A 33 10.43 -21.74 -10.42
C GLY A 33 9.22 -20.94 -10.90
N ALA A 34 8.73 -21.24 -12.11
CA ALA A 34 7.62 -20.52 -12.73
C ALA A 34 6.31 -20.59 -11.92
N GLU A 35 6.02 -21.73 -11.30
CA GLU A 35 4.83 -21.90 -10.45
C GLU A 35 4.94 -21.11 -9.14
N GLY A 36 6.14 -21.04 -8.55
CA GLY A 36 6.43 -20.26 -7.35
C GLY A 36 6.27 -18.76 -7.56
N VAL A 37 6.77 -18.26 -8.70
CA VAL A 37 6.63 -16.85 -9.10
C VAL A 37 5.15 -16.48 -9.33
N GLY A 38 4.37 -17.36 -9.95
CA GLY A 38 2.93 -17.16 -10.13
C GLY A 38 2.20 -16.99 -8.79
N ARG A 39 2.41 -17.91 -7.85
CA ARG A 39 1.79 -17.86 -6.51
C ARG A 39 2.23 -16.64 -5.70
N ALA A 40 3.53 -16.33 -5.71
CA ALA A 40 4.07 -15.18 -5.00
C ALA A 40 3.54 -13.86 -5.56
N THR A 41 3.35 -13.75 -6.89
CA THR A 41 2.74 -12.57 -7.52
C THR A 41 1.30 -12.38 -7.05
N THR A 42 0.51 -13.45 -6.97
CA THR A 42 -0.87 -13.35 -6.45
C THR A 42 -0.91 -12.92 -4.99
N GLN A 43 -0.05 -13.52 -4.16
CA GLN A 43 0.08 -13.12 -2.74
C GLN A 43 0.53 -11.68 -2.59
N ALA A 44 1.46 -11.22 -3.43
CA ALA A 44 1.97 -9.85 -3.43
C ALA A 44 0.89 -8.82 -3.74
N VAL A 45 0.08 -9.08 -4.77
CA VAL A 45 -1.03 -8.18 -5.14
C VAL A 45 -2.08 -8.13 -4.04
N VAL A 46 -2.48 -9.27 -3.48
CA VAL A 46 -3.46 -9.32 -2.38
C VAL A 46 -2.95 -8.59 -1.14
N ALA A 47 -1.70 -8.84 -0.73
CA ALA A 47 -1.09 -8.18 0.42
C ALA A 47 -0.96 -6.66 0.21
N ALA A 48 -0.56 -6.22 -0.98
CA ALA A 48 -0.48 -4.81 -1.32
C ALA A 48 -1.86 -4.13 -1.30
N SER A 49 -2.89 -4.74 -1.91
CA SER A 49 -4.26 -4.19 -1.92
C SER A 49 -4.86 -4.06 -0.53
N VAL A 50 -4.71 -5.08 0.33
CA VAL A 50 -5.19 -5.03 1.72
C VAL A 50 -4.46 -3.93 2.50
N THR A 51 -3.14 -3.81 2.31
CA THR A 51 -2.35 -2.78 3.00
C THR A 51 -2.74 -1.38 2.56
N VAL A 52 -2.98 -1.14 1.27
CA VAL A 52 -3.45 0.16 0.77
C VAL A 52 -4.81 0.53 1.37
N LEU A 53 -5.76 -0.41 1.45
CA LEU A 53 -7.06 -0.17 2.09
C LEU A 53 -6.92 0.13 3.59
N MET A 54 -6.03 -0.58 4.28
CA MET A 54 -5.77 -0.33 5.69
C MET A 54 -5.11 1.05 5.90
N LEU A 55 -4.16 1.41 5.04
CA LEU A 55 -3.48 2.70 5.07
C LEU A 55 -4.45 3.85 4.76
N ASP A 56 -5.38 3.64 3.83
CA ASP A 56 -6.43 4.61 3.47
C ASP A 56 -7.33 4.93 4.67
N THR A 57 -7.81 3.90 5.35
CA THR A 57 -8.69 4.06 6.51
C THR A 57 -7.96 4.70 7.70
N ILE A 58 -6.70 4.35 7.94
CA ILE A 58 -5.87 4.97 8.97
C ILE A 58 -5.63 6.45 8.67
N LEU A 59 -5.16 6.80 7.47
CA LEU A 59 -4.90 8.20 7.10
C LEU A 59 -6.17 9.04 7.15
N THR A 60 -7.28 8.49 6.66
CA THR A 60 -8.57 9.18 6.66
C THR A 60 -9.04 9.40 8.10
N LYS A 61 -8.98 8.40 8.99
CA LYS A 61 -9.35 8.58 10.40
C LYS A 61 -8.40 9.52 11.15
N LEU A 62 -7.10 9.46 10.90
CA LEU A 62 -6.13 10.32 11.57
C LEU A 62 -6.35 11.79 11.18
N ILE A 63 -6.62 12.07 9.91
CA ILE A 63 -6.62 13.45 9.39
C ILE A 63 -8.01 14.07 9.41
N LEU A 64 -9.06 13.35 9.01
CA LEU A 64 -10.45 13.82 9.12
C LEU A 64 -11.04 13.59 10.51
N GLY A 65 -10.60 12.57 11.26
CA GLY A 65 -11.08 12.30 12.62
C GLY A 65 -10.46 13.21 13.68
N THR A 66 -9.26 13.75 13.46
CA THR A 66 -8.68 14.82 14.31
C THR A 66 -9.32 16.19 14.06
N ALA A 67 -10.03 16.36 12.94
CA ALA A 67 -10.71 17.60 12.56
C ALA A 67 -12.15 17.71 13.11
N LYS A 68 -12.55 16.82 14.03
CA LYS A 68 -13.78 16.93 14.82
C LYS A 68 -13.43 17.07 16.30
#